data_AF-A0A1G3HFV2-F1
#
_entry.id   AF-A0A1G3HFV2-F1
#
_cell.length_a   1.000
_cell.length_b   1.000
_cell.length_c   1.000
_cell.angle_alpha   90.00
_cell.angle_beta   90.00
_cell.angle_gamma   90.00
#
_symmetry.space_group_name_H-M   'P 1'
#
loop_
_entity.id
_entity.type
_entity.pdbx_description
1 polymer ?
#
loop_
_entity_poly.entity_id
_entity_poly.type
_entity_poly.pdbx_seq_one_letter_code
_entity_poly.pdbx_strand_id
1 'polypeptide(L)'
;MNAARRFLLFLCSLFLLGALGGCALLKPPRQAYWLDPQGPRPSSDAVSLLHYSLYVRNLGGKQLAEEAERVRHAHVAENTDFRLLQYAMALSAPGASAADQRRALQLIEPLTRSEDGRDSELRALASLMRAQLAEHRRMEDSSHSQQRRAEELENKLEALKDIEKSLLPRGKAPGRAK
;
A
#
# COMPACT_ATOMS: atom_id res chain seq x y z
N MET A 1 25.10 -54.48 1.68
CA MET A 1 24.29 -53.48 0.94
C MET A 1 23.66 -52.37 1.81
N ASN A 2 23.88 -52.31 3.14
CA ASN A 2 23.21 -51.33 4.02
C ASN A 2 24.04 -50.06 4.35
N ALA A 3 25.35 -50.06 4.06
CA ALA A 3 26.23 -48.92 4.34
C ALA A 3 26.13 -47.81 3.28
N ALA A 4 26.08 -48.18 1.99
CA ALA A 4 25.99 -47.23 0.88
C ALA A 4 24.68 -46.43 0.86
N ARG A 5 23.56 -47.06 1.25
CA ARG A 5 22.24 -46.41 1.35
C ARG A 5 22.16 -45.40 2.50
N ARG A 6 22.86 -45.65 3.61
CA ARG A 6 22.94 -44.72 4.75
C ARG A 6 23.81 -43.51 4.42
N PHE A 7 24.91 -43.71 3.69
CA PHE A 7 25.79 -42.63 3.25
C PHE A 7 25.11 -41.69 2.23
N LEU A 8 24.32 -42.26 1.31
CA LEU A 8 23.54 -41.49 0.33
C LEU A 8 22.44 -40.62 0.99
N LEU A 9 21.81 -41.13 2.05
CA LEU A 9 20.78 -40.38 2.80
C LEU A 9 21.37 -39.21 3.60
N PHE A 10 22.58 -39.37 4.16
CA PHE A 10 23.29 -38.28 4.84
C PHE A 10 23.77 -37.18 3.87
N LEU A 11 24.19 -37.55 2.66
CA LEU A 11 24.57 -36.58 1.63
C LEU A 11 23.38 -35.75 1.12
N CYS A 12 22.19 -36.35 1.00
CA CYS A 12 20.98 -35.63 0.63
C CYS A 12 20.49 -34.65 1.73
N SER A 13 20.60 -35.00 3.01
CA SER A 13 20.18 -34.08 4.09
C SER A 13 21.11 -32.88 4.23
N LEU A 14 22.41 -33.06 3.99
CA LEU A 14 23.38 -31.96 4.00
C LEU A 14 23.17 -30.98 2.84
N PHE A 15 22.74 -31.47 1.67
CA PHE A 15 22.46 -30.64 0.50
C PHE A 15 21.14 -29.84 0.65
N LEU A 16 20.11 -30.40 1.31
CA LEU A 16 18.87 -29.67 1.59
C LEU A 16 19.03 -28.57 2.65
N LEU A 17 19.96 -28.71 3.60
CA LEU A 17 20.22 -27.65 4.61
C LEU A 17 21.01 -26.46 4.04
N GLY A 18 21.79 -26.65 2.96
CA GLY A 18 22.55 -25.57 2.32
C GLY A 18 21.68 -24.61 1.50
N ALA A 19 20.55 -25.07 0.96
CA ALA A 19 19.69 -24.27 0.09
C ALA A 19 18.81 -23.24 0.85
N LEU A 20 18.65 -23.38 2.17
CA LEU A 20 17.85 -22.47 3.00
C LEU A 20 18.67 -21.34 3.65
N GLY A 21 20.00 -21.36 3.54
CA GLY A 21 20.88 -20.32 4.09
C GLY A 21 21.06 -19.07 3.23
N GLY A 22 20.54 -19.06 2.00
CA GLY A 22 20.80 -18.01 1.00
C GLY A 22 20.05 -16.69 1.21
N CYS A 23 19.02 -16.62 2.06
CA CYS A 23 18.18 -15.42 2.19
C CYS A 23 18.67 -14.41 3.24
N ALA A 24 19.73 -14.71 4.01
CA ALA A 24 20.20 -13.83 5.09
C ALA A 24 21.30 -12.83 4.68
N LEU A 25 21.81 -12.89 3.44
CA LEU A 25 22.93 -12.06 2.98
C LEU A 25 22.52 -10.90 2.04
N LEU A 26 21.22 -10.61 1.91
CA LEU A 26 20.80 -9.29 1.47
C LEU A 26 20.68 -8.40 2.70
N LYS A 27 21.84 -7.89 3.15
CA LYS A 27 21.87 -6.69 3.98
C LYS A 27 21.12 -5.62 3.18
N PRO A 28 19.93 -5.15 3.62
CA PRO A 28 19.27 -4.09 2.89
C PRO A 28 20.28 -2.95 2.80
N PRO A 29 20.46 -2.33 1.62
CA PRO A 29 21.30 -1.14 1.54
C PRO A 29 20.85 -0.22 2.67
N ARG A 30 21.80 0.34 3.44
CA ARG A 30 21.49 1.45 4.35
C ARG A 30 20.68 2.42 3.49
N GLN A 31 19.37 2.52 3.75
CA GLN A 31 18.52 3.42 3.00
C GLN A 31 19.13 4.79 3.22
N ALA A 32 19.76 5.34 2.17
CA ALA A 32 20.18 6.71 2.18
C ALA A 32 18.91 7.49 2.49
N TYR A 33 18.92 8.18 3.62
CA TYR A 33 17.86 9.11 3.96
C TYR A 33 17.64 10.06 2.77
N TRP A 34 16.42 10.53 2.53
CA TRP A 34 16.00 11.08 1.22
C TRP A 34 16.84 12.26 0.69
N LEU A 35 17.66 12.89 1.52
CA LEU A 35 18.72 13.80 1.10
C LEU A 35 20.07 13.17 1.43
N ASP A 36 20.89 12.99 0.39
CA ASP A 36 22.31 12.70 0.56
C ASP A 36 23.01 13.94 1.15
N PRO A 37 23.60 13.86 2.35
CA PRO A 37 24.32 14.98 2.94
C PRO A 37 25.51 15.46 2.09
N GLN A 38 26.03 14.61 1.21
CA GLN A 38 27.16 14.90 0.31
C GLN A 38 26.70 15.24 -1.12
N GLY A 39 25.40 15.13 -1.41
CA GLY A 39 24.83 15.42 -2.70
C GLY A 39 24.59 16.93 -2.94
N PRO A 40 24.28 17.34 -4.17
CA PRO A 40 23.83 18.69 -4.46
C PRO A 40 22.62 19.04 -3.59
N ARG A 41 22.65 20.20 -2.92
CA ARG A 41 21.48 20.68 -2.18
C ARG A 41 20.35 20.98 -3.18
N PRO A 42 19.11 20.57 -2.89
CA PRO A 42 17.97 20.94 -3.72
C PRO A 42 17.87 22.46 -3.89
N SER A 43 17.43 22.89 -5.07
CA SER A 43 17.27 24.32 -5.38
C SER A 43 16.11 24.97 -4.64
N SER A 44 15.13 24.18 -4.19
CA SER A 44 13.98 24.66 -3.40
C SER A 44 13.41 23.60 -2.46
N ASP A 45 12.57 24.05 -1.53
CA ASP A 45 11.84 23.20 -0.58
C ASP A 45 10.88 22.25 -1.30
N ALA A 46 10.22 22.71 -2.37
CA ALA A 46 9.37 21.87 -3.19
C ALA A 46 10.16 20.72 -3.87
N VAL A 47 11.36 21.01 -4.40
CA VAL A 47 12.24 19.98 -4.97
C VAL A 47 12.69 18.98 -3.90
N SER A 48 13.00 19.46 -2.70
CA SER A 48 13.32 18.59 -1.55
C SER A 48 12.17 17.63 -1.20
N LEU A 49 10.93 18.11 -1.25
CA LEU A 49 9.74 17.29 -1.03
C LEU A 49 9.49 16.29 -2.16
N LEU A 50 9.83 16.62 -3.40
CA LEU A 50 9.76 15.65 -4.50
C LEU A 50 10.74 14.49 -4.28
N HIS A 51 11.97 14.76 -3.82
CA HIS A 51 12.90 13.70 -3.43
C HIS A 51 12.37 12.87 -2.25
N TYR A 52 11.75 13.52 -1.27
CA TYR A 52 11.07 12.83 -0.17
C TYR A 52 9.96 11.90 -0.67
N SER A 53 9.15 12.34 -1.63
CA SER A 53 8.09 11.52 -2.23
C SER A 53 8.64 10.25 -2.91
N LEU A 54 9.81 10.34 -3.54
CA LEU A 54 10.46 9.18 -4.16
C LEU A 54 10.99 8.21 -3.09
N TYR A 55 11.55 8.73 -2.00
CA TYR A 55 12.01 7.91 -0.87
C TYR A 55 10.86 7.16 -0.21
N VAL A 56 9.77 7.86 0.15
CA VAL A 56 8.67 7.27 0.94
C VAL A 56 7.92 6.18 0.17
N ARG A 57 7.88 6.29 -1.16
CA ARG A 57 7.28 5.27 -2.05
C ARG A 57 8.04 3.93 -2.07
N ASN A 58 9.30 3.92 -1.65
CA ASN A 58 10.12 2.72 -1.60
C ASN A 58 10.16 2.07 -0.21
N LEU A 59 9.45 2.63 0.78
CA LEU A 59 9.40 2.08 2.13
C LEU A 59 8.38 0.93 2.21
N GLY A 60 8.73 -0.14 2.91
CA GLY A 60 7.78 -1.19 3.28
C GLY A 60 6.85 -0.73 4.42
N GLY A 61 5.71 -1.39 4.63
CA GLY A 61 4.67 -0.93 5.57
C GLY A 61 5.14 -0.61 6.99
N LYS A 62 6.05 -1.40 7.57
CA LYS A 62 6.65 -1.11 8.89
C LYS A 62 7.51 0.16 8.86
N GLN A 63 8.39 0.28 7.87
CA GLN A 63 9.27 1.45 7.70
C GLN A 63 8.45 2.71 7.41
N LEU A 64 7.39 2.59 6.63
CA LEU A 64 6.47 3.68 6.34
C LEU A 64 5.76 4.18 7.60
N ALA A 65 5.29 3.27 8.47
CA ALA A 65 4.67 3.65 9.74
C ALA A 65 5.67 4.35 10.68
N GLU A 66 6.89 3.84 10.79
CA GLU A 66 7.97 4.48 11.57
C GLU A 66 8.29 5.87 11.02
N GLU A 67 8.37 6.00 9.70
CA GLU A 67 8.63 7.25 9.01
C GLU A 67 7.50 8.27 9.19
N ALA A 68 6.24 7.83 9.07
CA ALA A 68 5.07 8.68 9.28
C ALA A 68 5.02 9.24 10.70
N GLU A 69 5.32 8.43 11.73
CA GLU A 69 5.41 8.91 13.11
C GLU A 69 6.57 9.90 13.31
N ARG A 70 7.73 9.61 12.73
CA ARG A 70 8.90 10.49 12.82
C ARG A 70 8.62 11.86 12.23
N VAL A 71 7.99 11.90 11.06
CA VAL A 71 7.61 13.17 10.40
C VAL A 71 6.45 13.85 11.13
N ARG A 72 5.50 13.09 11.71
CA ARG A 72 4.44 13.66 12.57
C ARG A 72 5.05 14.43 13.74
N HIS A 73 6.05 13.85 14.42
CA HIS A 73 6.76 14.53 15.50
C HIS A 73 7.47 15.80 15.03
N ALA A 74 8.13 15.78 13.87
CA ALA A 74 8.77 16.95 13.29
C ALA A 74 7.76 18.06 12.92
N HIS A 75 6.60 17.69 12.38
CA HIS A 75 5.52 18.63 12.09
C HIS A 75 4.97 19.30 13.36
N VAL A 76 4.74 18.54 14.43
CA VAL A 76 4.30 19.10 15.71
C VAL A 76 5.32 20.06 16.31
N ALA A 77 6.63 19.78 16.14
CA ALA A 77 7.69 20.59 16.70
C ALA A 77 7.92 21.91 15.95
N GLU A 78 7.93 21.89 14.62
CA GLU A 78 8.30 23.04 13.79
C GLU A 78 7.08 23.79 13.21
N ASN A 79 5.96 23.09 13.00
CA ASN A 79 4.70 23.58 12.43
C ASN A 79 4.87 24.47 11.17
N THR A 80 5.72 24.03 10.24
CA THR A 80 5.94 24.71 8.96
C THR A 80 5.17 24.05 7.82
N ASP A 81 4.89 24.80 6.75
CA ASP A 81 4.24 24.30 5.53
C ASP A 81 5.02 23.13 4.91
N PHE A 82 6.36 23.20 4.95
CA PHE A 82 7.25 22.13 4.53
C PHE A 82 7.00 20.84 5.32
N ARG A 83 6.95 20.91 6.65
CA ARG A 83 6.73 19.72 7.51
C ARG A 83 5.31 19.19 7.40
N LEU A 84 4.33 20.07 7.24
CA LEU A 84 2.94 19.69 7.00
C LEU A 84 2.84 18.89 5.69
N LEU A 85 3.42 19.39 4.60
CA LEU A 85 3.43 18.67 3.32
C LEU A 85 4.21 17.37 3.39
N GLN A 86 5.37 17.37 4.06
CA GLN A 86 6.15 16.15 4.28
C GLN A 86 5.31 15.09 5.01
N TYR A 87 4.57 15.48 6.05
CA TYR A 87 3.72 14.56 6.79
C TYR A 87 2.58 14.04 5.93
N ALA A 88 1.90 14.93 5.20
CA ALA A 88 0.84 14.55 4.28
C ALA A 88 1.34 13.61 3.17
N MET A 89 2.57 13.79 2.67
CA MET A 89 3.19 12.88 1.71
C MET A 89 3.39 11.48 2.29
N ALA A 90 3.85 11.36 3.53
CA ALA A 90 4.00 10.07 4.22
C ALA A 90 2.66 9.34 4.38
N LEU A 91 1.60 10.07 4.76
CA LEU A 91 0.24 9.54 4.90
C LEU A 91 -0.42 9.18 3.56
N SER A 92 0.10 9.71 2.45
CA SER A 92 -0.38 9.43 1.08
C SER A 92 0.45 8.38 0.35
N ALA A 93 1.48 7.82 0.98
CA ALA A 93 2.37 6.87 0.33
C ALA A 93 1.62 5.58 -0.06
N PRO A 94 2.10 4.85 -1.10
CA PRO A 94 1.55 3.56 -1.47
C PRO A 94 1.53 2.60 -0.28
N GLY A 95 0.38 1.97 -0.02
CA GLY A 95 0.19 1.09 1.14
C GLY A 95 -0.29 1.79 2.41
N ALA A 96 -0.44 3.12 2.41
CA ALA A 96 -1.13 3.84 3.48
C ALA A 96 -2.63 3.49 3.50
N SER A 97 -3.26 3.59 4.66
CA SER A 97 -4.68 3.27 4.80
C SER A 97 -5.57 4.38 4.21
N ALA A 98 -6.81 4.06 3.85
CA ALA A 98 -7.79 5.06 3.44
C ALA A 98 -8.05 6.13 4.53
N ALA A 99 -7.83 5.80 5.80
CA ALA A 99 -7.92 6.77 6.90
C ALA A 99 -6.75 7.77 6.87
N ASP A 100 -5.54 7.30 6.58
CA ASP A 100 -4.35 8.14 6.45
C ASP A 100 -4.47 9.07 5.24
N GLN A 101 -4.96 8.58 4.11
CA GLN A 101 -5.21 9.41 2.92
C GLN A 101 -6.24 10.51 3.19
N ARG A 102 -7.33 10.21 3.93
CA ARG A 102 -8.29 11.24 4.36
C ARG A 102 -7.65 12.27 5.29
N ARG A 103 -6.78 11.84 6.20
CA ARG A 103 -6.04 12.73 7.08
C ARG A 103 -5.07 13.62 6.30
N ALA A 104 -4.37 13.06 5.29
CA ALA A 104 -3.50 13.82 4.40
C ALA A 104 -4.27 14.95 3.68
N LEU A 105 -5.46 14.65 3.15
CA LEU A 105 -6.35 15.64 2.53
C LEU A 105 -6.76 16.75 3.51
N GLN A 106 -7.11 16.40 4.75
CA GLN A 106 -7.49 17.38 5.77
C GLN A 106 -6.31 18.28 6.16
N LEU A 107 -5.10 17.74 6.22
CA LEU A 107 -3.89 18.48 6.56
C LEU A 107 -3.54 19.53 5.51
N ILE A 108 -3.66 19.21 4.21
CA ILE A 108 -3.26 20.12 3.12
C ILE A 108 -4.33 21.17 2.78
N GLU A 109 -5.58 20.98 3.20
CA GLU A 109 -6.69 21.87 2.86
C GLU A 109 -6.42 23.35 3.25
N PRO A 110 -5.94 23.67 4.48
CA PRO A 110 -5.63 25.04 4.85
C PRO A 110 -4.54 25.65 3.97
N LEU A 111 -3.48 24.90 3.65
CA LEU A 111 -2.36 25.38 2.84
C LEU A 111 -2.79 25.81 1.43
N THR A 112 -3.78 25.11 0.86
CA THR A 112 -4.33 25.46 -0.47
C THR A 112 -5.31 26.64 -0.44
N ARG A 113 -5.88 26.98 0.72
CA ARG A 113 -6.83 28.09 0.89
C ARG A 113 -6.17 29.39 1.34
N SER A 114 -5.05 29.29 2.06
CA SER A 114 -4.34 30.46 2.58
C SER A 114 -3.74 31.27 1.43
N GLU A 115 -4.25 32.49 1.21
CA GLU A 115 -3.65 33.47 0.29
C GLU A 115 -2.35 34.09 0.87
N ASP A 116 -2.20 34.06 2.20
CA ASP A 116 -1.09 34.64 2.98
C ASP A 116 0.25 33.90 2.87
N GLY A 117 0.29 32.76 2.16
CA GLY A 117 1.44 31.86 2.06
C GLY A 117 2.63 32.46 1.30
N ARG A 118 3.78 32.56 1.99
CA ARG A 118 5.07 33.08 1.51
C ARG A 118 5.75 32.22 0.43
N ASP A 119 5.30 30.98 0.22
CA ASP A 119 5.97 30.04 -0.68
C ASP A 119 5.03 29.48 -1.76
N SER A 120 5.06 30.14 -2.93
CA SER A 120 4.19 29.81 -4.07
C SER A 120 4.38 28.38 -4.60
N GLU A 121 5.59 27.82 -4.46
CA GLU A 121 5.90 26.47 -4.95
C GLU A 121 5.27 25.39 -4.07
N LEU A 122 5.33 25.54 -2.74
CA LEU A 122 4.70 24.61 -1.80
C LEU A 122 3.19 24.61 -1.95
N ARG A 123 2.57 25.77 -2.19
CA ARG A 123 1.13 25.86 -2.47
C ARG A 123 0.76 25.16 -3.77
N ALA A 124 1.56 25.31 -4.83
CA ALA A 124 1.33 24.62 -6.09
C ALA A 124 1.44 23.10 -5.91
N LEU A 125 2.45 22.63 -5.18
CA LEU A 125 2.64 21.22 -4.84
C LEU A 125 1.48 20.67 -3.99
N ALA A 126 1.03 21.41 -2.98
CA ALA A 126 -0.13 21.06 -2.17
C ALA A 126 -1.41 20.92 -3.01
N SER A 127 -1.60 21.83 -3.97
CA SER A 127 -2.76 21.83 -4.86
C SER A 127 -2.77 20.62 -5.79
N LEU A 128 -1.60 20.29 -6.36
CA LEU A 128 -1.41 19.08 -7.15
C LEU A 128 -1.71 17.82 -6.32
N MET A 129 -1.13 17.73 -5.13
CA MET A 129 -1.30 16.57 -4.25
C MET A 129 -2.76 16.40 -3.80
N ARG A 130 -3.46 17.51 -3.52
CA ARG A 130 -4.89 17.49 -3.21
C ARG A 130 -5.72 16.97 -4.37
N ALA A 131 -5.44 17.42 -5.60
CA ALA A 131 -6.13 16.94 -6.79
C ALA A 131 -5.92 15.43 -7.00
N GLN A 132 -4.68 14.95 -6.83
CA GLN A 132 -4.35 13.52 -6.95
C GLN A 132 -5.05 12.66 -5.89
N LEU A 133 -5.02 13.09 -4.62
CA LEU A 133 -5.68 12.37 -3.53
C LEU A 133 -7.21 12.36 -3.66
N ALA A 134 -7.81 13.47 -4.12
CA ALA A 134 -9.23 13.52 -4.39
C ALA A 134 -9.64 12.57 -5.51
N GLU A 135 -8.82 12.45 -6.55
CA GLU A 135 -9.08 11.54 -7.67
C GLU A 135 -8.89 10.08 -7.26
N HIS A 136 -7.84 9.75 -6.50
CA HIS A 136 -7.63 8.41 -5.95
C HIS A 136 -8.86 7.93 -5.17
N ARG A 137 -9.41 8.80 -4.32
CA ARG A 137 -10.62 8.51 -3.55
C ARG A 137 -11.84 8.26 -4.45
N ARG A 138 -12.04 9.06 -5.50
CA ARG A 138 -13.14 8.84 -6.45
C ARG A 138 -13.01 7.49 -7.15
N MET A 139 -11.79 7.10 -7.51
CA MET A 139 -11.50 5.79 -8.10
C MET A 139 -11.81 4.66 -7.12
N GLU A 140 -11.38 4.77 -5.86
CA GLU A 140 -11.70 3.80 -4.80
C GLU A 140 -13.21 3.67 -4.57
N ASP A 141 -13.91 4.80 -4.42
CA ASP A 141 -15.37 4.82 -4.22
C ASP A 141 -16.10 4.17 -5.42
N SER A 142 -15.63 4.43 -6.64
CA SER A 142 -16.19 3.82 -7.85
C SER A 142 -15.96 2.30 -7.88
N SER A 143 -14.77 1.84 -7.53
CA SER A 143 -14.41 0.42 -7.45
C SER A 143 -15.25 -0.31 -6.40
N HIS A 144 -15.38 0.27 -5.20
CA HIS A 144 -16.24 -0.30 -4.16
C HIS A 144 -17.70 -0.37 -4.57
N SER A 145 -18.21 0.62 -5.31
CA SER A 145 -19.58 0.59 -5.81
C SER A 145 -19.81 -0.51 -6.86
N GLN A 146 -18.81 -0.77 -7.71
CA GLN A 146 -18.86 -1.83 -8.72
C GLN A 146 -18.80 -3.21 -8.06
N GLN A 147 -17.91 -3.37 -7.07
CA GLN A 147 -17.78 -4.62 -6.32
C GLN A 147 -19.10 -5.00 -5.62
N ARG A 148 -19.76 -4.05 -4.95
CA ARG A 148 -21.07 -4.30 -4.32
C ARG A 148 -22.15 -4.70 -5.32
N ARG A 149 -22.16 -4.09 -6.51
CA ARG A 149 -23.11 -4.45 -7.58
C ARG A 149 -22.82 -5.86 -8.12
N ALA A 150 -21.56 -6.24 -8.25
CA ALA A 150 -21.17 -7.58 -8.67
C ALA A 150 -21.64 -8.63 -7.65
N GLU A 151 -21.39 -8.40 -6.36
CA GLU A 151 -21.85 -9.28 -5.27
C GLU A 151 -23.39 -9.39 -5.25
N GLU A 152 -24.11 -8.30 -5.46
CA GLU A 152 -25.57 -8.32 -5.53
C GLU A 152 -26.08 -9.15 -6.73
N LEU A 153 -25.43 -9.02 -7.89
CA LEU A 153 -25.78 -9.80 -9.08
C LEU A 153 -25.46 -11.29 -8.91
N GLU A 154 -24.32 -11.63 -8.30
CA GLU A 154 -23.96 -13.01 -7.96
C GLU A 154 -25.00 -13.65 -7.04
N ASN A 155 -25.43 -12.93 -5.99
CA ASN A 155 -26.48 -13.40 -5.09
C ASN A 155 -27.81 -13.64 -5.82
N LYS A 156 -28.18 -12.77 -6.77
CA LYS A 156 -29.39 -12.96 -7.59
C LYS A 156 -29.28 -14.18 -8.52
N LEU A 157 -28.12 -14.38 -9.14
CA LEU A 157 -27.88 -15.56 -9.98
C LEU A 157 -27.95 -16.85 -9.18
N GLU A 158 -27.38 -16.87 -7.97
CA GLU A 158 -27.42 -18.04 -7.10
C GLU A 158 -28.86 -18.35 -6.65
N ALA A 159 -29.62 -17.32 -6.27
CA ALA A 159 -31.05 -17.47 -5.95
C ALA A 159 -31.85 -18.04 -7.14
N LEU A 160 -31.55 -17.61 -8.37
CA LEU A 160 -32.20 -18.15 -9.57
C LEU A 160 -31.84 -19.63 -9.82
N LYS A 161 -30.58 -20.02 -9.63
CA LYS A 161 -30.16 -21.43 -9.72
C LYS A 161 -30.84 -22.31 -8.67
N ASP A 162 -30.96 -21.81 -7.44
CA ASP A 162 -31.65 -22.54 -6.37
C ASP A 162 -33.14 -22.74 -6.68
N ILE A 163 -33.79 -21.72 -7.25
CA ILE A 163 -35.16 -21.83 -7.77
C ILE A 163 -35.21 -22.88 -8.89
N GLU A 164 -34.33 -22.83 -9.88
CA GLU A 164 -34.27 -23.81 -10.97
C GLU A 164 -34.12 -25.24 -10.43
N LYS A 165 -33.19 -25.45 -9.48
CA LYS A 165 -32.95 -26.74 -8.84
C LYS A 165 -34.15 -27.24 -8.03
N SER A 166 -34.91 -26.33 -7.41
CA SER A 166 -36.13 -26.67 -6.65
C SER A 166 -37.30 -27.07 -7.55
N LEU A 167 -37.34 -26.57 -8.80
CA LEU A 167 -38.39 -26.81 -9.78
C LEU A 167 -38.12 -28.04 -10.65
N LEU A 168 -36.86 -28.46 -10.81
CA LEU A 168 -36.52 -29.73 -11.46
C LEU A 168 -37.12 -30.90 -10.65
N PRO A 169 -38.07 -31.66 -11.22
CA PRO A 169 -38.65 -32.80 -10.52
C PRO A 169 -37.55 -33.81 -10.21
N ARG A 170 -37.61 -34.43 -9.02
CA ARG A 170 -36.81 -35.59 -8.63
C ARG A 170 -37.18 -36.78 -9.54
N GLY A 171 -36.75 -36.73 -10.79
CA GLY A 171 -37.06 -37.68 -11.83
C GLY A 171 -36.36 -39.01 -11.56
N LYS A 172 -37.18 -40.02 -11.25
CA LYS A 172 -36.89 -41.46 -11.34
C LYS A 172 -36.02 -42.06 -10.24
N ALA A 173 -36.65 -42.35 -9.09
CA ALA A 173 -36.30 -43.58 -8.36
C ALA A 173 -36.74 -44.78 -9.23
N PRO A 174 -35.85 -45.72 -9.60
CA PRO A 174 -36.25 -46.89 -10.38
C PRO A 174 -37.21 -47.75 -9.55
N GLY A 175 -38.40 -47.96 -10.12
CA GLY A 175 -39.42 -48.83 -9.58
C GLY A 175 -38.90 -50.25 -9.38
N ARG A 176 -39.21 -50.77 -8.20
CA ARG A 176 -39.18 -52.17 -7.78
C ARG A 176 -39.78 -53.08 -8.87
N ALA A 177 -38.98 -53.96 -9.46
CA ALA A 177 -39.47 -55.10 -10.24
C ALA A 177 -39.44 -56.36 -9.36
N LYS A 178 -40.56 -57.07 -9.37
CA LYS A 178 -40.82 -58.35 -8.67
C LYS A 178 -40.03 -59.48 -9.29
#